data_AF-A0A7H0EXT5-F1
#
_entry.id   AF-A0A7H0EXT5-F1
#
_cell.length_a   1.000
_cell.length_b   1.000
_cell.length_c   1.000
_cell.angle_alpha   90.00
_cell.angle_beta   90.00
_cell.angle_gamma   90.00
#
_symmetry.space_group_name_H-M   'P 1'
#
loop_
_entity.id
_entity.type
_entity.pdbx_description
1 polymer ?
#
loop_
_entity_poly.entity_id
_entity_poly.type
_entity_poly.pdbx_seq_one_letter_code
_entity_poly.pdbx_strand_id
1 'polypeptide(L)'
;MIRQMCWLSKFSGDGEKILHLQIAAGQPWRPYTAFPQFSVPDYPIPGGSKGWATYQKLLKAGWTLVPSARAEEFSRDLVESSIQK
;
A
#
# COMPACT_ATOMS: atom_id res chain seq x y z
N MET A 1 -15.97 -6.34 5.24
CA MET A 1 -14.62 -6.54 4.68
C MET A 1 -14.02 -5.17 4.44
N ILE A 2 -12.83 -4.87 4.97
CA ILE A 2 -12.17 -3.59 4.67
C ILE A 2 -11.40 -3.72 3.35
N ARG A 3 -11.42 -2.67 2.53
CA ARG A 3 -10.71 -2.61 1.26
C ARG A 3 -10.03 -1.26 1.17
N GLN A 4 -8.80 -1.22 1.65
CA GLN A 4 -8.05 0.02 1.79
C GLN A 4 -6.76 -0.05 0.99
N MET A 5 -6.31 1.12 0.54
CA MET A 5 -5.08 1.28 -0.22
C MET A 5 -4.33 2.51 0.29
N CYS A 6 -3.00 2.45 0.27
CA CYS A 6 -2.14 3.52 0.75
C CYS A 6 -0.86 3.59 -0.07
N TRP A 7 -0.31 4.79 -0.26
CA TRP A 7 1.00 4.99 -0.86
C TRP A 7 2.06 4.98 0.22
N LEU A 8 3.00 4.03 0.17
CA LEU A 8 4.14 4.00 1.09
C LEU A 8 5.43 4.27 0.31
N SER A 9 6.29 5.11 0.87
CA SER A 9 7.63 5.35 0.33
C SER A 9 8.50 4.14 0.60
N LYS A 10 9.33 3.76 -0.37
CA LYS A 10 10.37 2.78 -0.10
C LYS A 10 11.38 3.40 0.87
N PHE A 11 11.82 2.65 1.89
CA PHE A 11 12.77 3.10 2.92
C PHE A 11 14.11 3.63 2.37
N SER A 12 14.39 3.48 1.07
CA SER A 12 15.67 3.82 0.44
C SER A 12 15.77 5.25 -0.14
N GLY A 13 14.81 6.15 0.11
CA GLY A 13 15.01 7.59 -0.16
C GLY A 13 14.86 8.06 -1.61
N ASP A 14 14.67 7.17 -2.60
CA ASP A 14 14.51 7.50 -4.02
C ASP A 14 13.19 8.22 -4.39
N GLY A 15 12.34 8.59 -3.42
CA GLY A 15 11.04 9.24 -3.69
C GLY A 15 10.00 8.34 -4.36
N GLU A 16 10.38 7.11 -4.75
CA GLU A 16 9.47 6.09 -5.28
C GLU A 16 8.45 5.66 -4.23
N LYS A 17 7.17 5.93 -4.53
CA LYS A 17 6.03 5.42 -3.76
C LYS A 17 5.47 4.17 -4.43
N ILE A 18 5.09 3.20 -3.60
CA ILE A 18 4.45 1.96 -4.03
C ILE A 18 3.09 1.81 -3.35
N LEU A 19 2.09 1.37 -4.12
CA LEU A 19 0.76 1.11 -3.61
C LEU A 19 0.76 -0.13 -2.70
N HIS A 20 0.31 0.04 -1.46
CA HIS A 20 0.05 -1.04 -0.52
C HIS A 20 -1.44 -1.20 -0.32
N LEU A 21 -1.88 -2.44 -0.12
CA LEU A 21 -3.27 -2.85 0.03
C LEU A 21 -3.48 -3.51 1.39
N GLN A 22 -4.64 -3.26 1.99
CA GLN A 22 -5.12 -3.94 3.19
C GLN A 22 -6.54 -4.44 2.93
N ILE A 23 -6.71 -5.76 3.00
CA ILE A 23 -7.97 -6.47 2.66
C ILE A 23 -8.76 -6.97 3.88
N ALA A 24 -8.18 -6.88 5.07
CA ALA A 24 -8.79 -7.27 6.33
C ALA A 24 -8.23 -6.43 7.48
N ALA A 25 -9.07 -6.11 8.47
CA ALA A 25 -8.68 -5.29 9.61
C ALA A 25 -7.59 -6.01 10.41
N GLY A 26 -6.54 -5.28 10.79
CA GLY A 26 -5.41 -5.83 11.55
C GLY A 26 -4.42 -6.64 10.72
N GLN A 27 -4.62 -6.83 9.41
CA GLN A 27 -3.58 -7.39 8.55
C GLN A 27 -2.51 -6.34 8.24
N PRO A 28 -1.23 -6.73 8.13
CA PRO A 28 -0.20 -5.80 7.70
C PRO A 28 -0.47 -5.31 6.27
N TRP A 29 -0.08 -4.07 6.01
CA TRP A 29 -0.06 -3.52 4.66
C TRP A 29 0.89 -4.35 3.80
N ARG A 30 0.44 -4.77 2.62
CA ARG A 30 1.26 -5.52 1.66
C ARG A 30 1.26 -4.82 0.31
N PRO A 31 2.36 -4.88 -0.45
CA PRO A 31 2.42 -4.24 -1.77
C PRO A 31 1.34 -4.84 -2.69
N TYR A 32 0.80 -4.04 -3.60
CA TYR A 32 -0.22 -4.49 -4.56
C TYR A 32 0.20 -5.72 -5.39
N THR A 33 1.51 -5.91 -5.60
CA THR A 33 2.10 -7.08 -6.26
C THR A 33 1.86 -8.40 -5.53
N ALA A 34 1.62 -8.37 -4.21
CA ALA A 34 1.24 -9.55 -3.43
C ALA A 34 -0.20 -10.01 -3.68
N PHE A 35 -1.00 -9.20 -4.39
CA PHE A 35 -2.40 -9.49 -4.69
C PHE A 35 -2.65 -9.47 -6.22
N PRO A 36 -2.21 -10.51 -6.95
CA PRO A 36 -2.36 -10.57 -8.42
C PRO A 36 -3.82 -10.46 -8.88
N GLN A 37 -4.80 -10.83 -8.04
CA GLN A 37 -6.22 -10.68 -8.33
C GLN A 37 -6.69 -9.22 -8.43
N PHE A 38 -6.02 -8.30 -7.73
CA PHE A 38 -6.32 -6.86 -7.74
C PHE A 38 -5.39 -6.10 -8.66
N SER A 39 -4.14 -6.56 -8.77
CA SER A 39 -3.08 -5.96 -9.56
C SER A 39 -3.47 -5.78 -11.03
N VAL A 40 -3.05 -4.65 -11.58
CA VAL A 40 -3.02 -4.37 -13.02
C VAL A 40 -1.55 -4.24 -13.39
N PRO A 41 -1.09 -4.85 -14.49
CA PRO A 41 0.27 -4.64 -14.98
C PRO A 41 0.56 -3.14 -15.08
N ASP A 42 1.60 -2.69 -14.37
CA ASP A 42 2.00 -1.30 -14.48
C ASP A 42 2.61 -1.04 -15.86
N TYR A 43 2.36 0.17 -16.38
CA TYR A 43 3.11 0.66 -17.52
C TYR A 43 4.57 0.93 -17.08
N PRO A 44 5.57 0.55 -17.88
CA PRO A 44 6.96 0.83 -17.59
C PRO A 44 7.25 2.32 -17.83
N ILE A 45 6.82 3.17 -16.90
CA ILE A 45 7.12 4.61 -16.89
C ILE A 45 8.33 4.82 -15.97
N PRO A 46 9.48 5.28 -16.49
CA PRO A 46 10.65 5.60 -15.67
C PRO A 46 10.30 6.63 -14.59
N GLY A 47 10.64 6.34 -13.33
CA GLY A 47 10.35 7.22 -12.18
C GLY A 47 8.88 7.31 -11.76
N GLY A 48 7.99 6.52 -12.38
CA GLY A 48 6.57 6.46 -12.01
C GLY A 48 6.34 5.73 -10.68
N SER A 49 5.31 6.16 -9.93
CA SER A 49 4.87 5.42 -8.74
C SER A 49 4.31 4.05 -9.13
N LYS A 50 4.77 3.00 -8.45
CA LYS A 50 4.39 1.61 -8.77
C LYS A 50 2.99 1.30 -8.25
N GLY A 51 2.11 0.82 -9.12
CA GLY A 51 0.73 0.51 -8.82
C GLY A 51 -0.26 1.62 -9.17
N TRP A 52 0.09 2.62 -9.99
CA TRP A 52 -0.83 3.70 -10.38
C TRP A 52 -2.06 3.18 -11.14
N ALA A 53 -1.85 2.27 -12.09
CA ALA A 53 -2.95 1.63 -12.82
C ALA A 53 -3.84 0.80 -11.87
N THR A 54 -3.22 0.12 -10.91
CA THR A 54 -3.92 -0.63 -9.86
C THR A 54 -4.74 0.31 -8.97
N TYR A 55 -4.17 1.44 -8.55
CA TYR A 55 -4.87 2.47 -7.76
C TYR A 55 -6.13 2.95 -8.48
N GLN A 56 -6.03 3.30 -9.76
CA GLN A 56 -7.18 3.76 -10.54
C GLN A 56 -8.27 2.69 -10.62
N LYS A 57 -7.90 1.42 -10.83
CA LYS A 57 -8.86 0.30 -10.83
C LYS A 57 -9.54 0.13 -9.47
N LEU A 58 -8.79 0.17 -8.39
CA LEU A 58 -9.32 -0.05 -7.05
C LEU A 58 -10.17 1.12 -6.57
N LEU A 59 -9.81 2.35 -6.93
CA LEU A 59 -10.62 3.53 -6.65
C LEU A 59 -11.99 3.43 -7.33
N LYS A 60 -12.03 3.01 -8.60
CA LYS A 60 -13.29 2.74 -9.32
C LYS A 60 -14.09 1.59 -8.70
N ALA A 61 -13.42 0.63 -8.06
CA ALA A 61 -14.04 -0.48 -7.34
C ALA A 61 -14.46 -0.13 -5.89
N GLY A 62 -14.38 1.16 -5.50
CA GLY A 62 -14.84 1.64 -4.20
C GLY A 62 -13.86 1.39 -3.04
N TRP A 63 -12.57 1.17 -3.33
CA TRP A 63 -11.56 1.05 -2.28
C TRP A 63 -11.29 2.42 -1.62
N THR A 64 -10.99 2.40 -0.33
CA THR A 64 -10.68 3.61 0.44
C THR A 64 -9.20 3.94 0.36
N LEU A 65 -8.86 5.13 -0.11
CA LEU A 65 -7.49 5.66 -0.04
C LEU A 65 -7.24 6.18 1.37
N VAL A 66 -6.27 5.58 2.07
CA VAL A 66 -5.81 6.02 3.40
C VAL A 66 -4.56 6.89 3.22
N PRO A 67 -4.47 8.07 3.88
CA PRO A 67 -3.27 8.90 3.84
C PRO A 67 -2.05 8.17 4.40
N SER A 68 -0.90 8.35 3.75
CA SER A 68 0.37 7.69 4.11
C SER A 68 0.82 7.95 5.54
N ALA A 69 0.58 9.16 6.07
CA ALA A 69 0.87 9.50 7.47
C ALA A 69 0.16 8.55 8.45
N ARG A 70 -1.09 8.19 8.15
CA ARG A 70 -1.88 7.28 8.98
C ARG A 70 -1.43 5.82 8.84
N ALA A 71 -0.90 5.43 7.68
CA ALA A 71 -0.37 4.09 7.46
C ALA A 71 1.00 3.86 8.11
N GLU A 72 1.83 4.90 8.23
CA GLU A 72 3.08 4.84 9.00
C GLU A 72 2.83 4.67 10.50
N GLU A 73 1.77 5.30 11.04
CA GLU A 73 1.31 5.05 12.41
C GLU A 73 1.02 3.55 12.63
N PHE A 74 0.23 2.92 11.75
CA PHE A 74 -0.06 1.48 11.82
C PHE A 74 1.17 0.58 11.61
N SER A 75 2.20 1.04 10.88
CA SER A 75 3.44 0.29 10.68
C SER A 75 4.38 0.40 11.88
N ARG A 76 4.35 1.53 12.61
CA ARG A 76 5.10 1.71 13.86
C ARG A 76 4.53 0.90 15.01
N ASP A 77 3.21 0.82 15.14
CA ASP A 77 2.55 -0.01 16.16
C ASP A 77 2.98 -1.49 16.08
N LEU A 78 3.25 -2.01 14.87
CA LEU A 78 3.72 -3.38 14.64
C LEU A 78 5.19 -3.60 15.04
N VAL A 79 6.02 -2.56 14.90
CA VAL A 79 7.43 -2.58 15.34
C VAL A 79 7.52 -2.47 16.85
N GLU A 80 6.78 -1.55 17.47
CA GLU A 80 6.77 -1.37 18.93
C GLU A 80 6.20 -2.61 19.65
N SER A 81 5.17 -3.25 19.10
CA SER A 81 4.62 -4.48 19.69
C SER A 81 5.53 -5.72 19.56
N SER A 82 6.61 -5.64 18.76
CA SER A 82 7.62 -6.71 18.63
C SER A 82 8.86 -6.48 19.49
N ILE A 83 8.99 -5.31 20.12
CA ILE A 83 10.08 -4.92 21.05
C ILE A 83 9.57 -5.01 22.50
N GLN A 84 8.66 -5.95 22.80
CA GLN A 84 8.25 -6.24 24.17
C GLN A 84 7.99 -7.74 24.33
N LYS A 85 9.05 -8.54 24.21
CA LYS A 85 9.13 -9.89 24.82
C LYS A 85 10.53 -10.17 25.28
#